data_AF-A0A7X7VG05-F1
#
_entry.id   AF-A0A7X7VG05-F1
#
_cell.length_a   1.000
_cell.length_b   1.000
_cell.length_c   1.000
_cell.angle_alpha   90.00
_cell.angle_beta   90.00
_cell.angle_gamma   90.00
#
_symmetry.space_group_name_H-M   'P 1'
#
loop_
_entity.id
_entity.type
_entity.pdbx_description
1 polymer ?
#
loop_
_entity_poly.entity_id
_entity_poly.type
_entity_poly.pdbx_seq_one_letter_code
_entity_poly.pdbx_strand_id
1 'polypeptide(L)'
;IDRALLEGDQFLITEVRIVGKQEQFKGQAAYSLEFQAAVRKERIDPWMQDKIRRLSDICNKTVMKVDDRTRDKIFTLLKENRGEAVCLYRLEVWMSMGDGGSIVWDVQDYIHPGFVKMDQGAVLRRADDARKEATVMMGKFLIC
;
A
#
# COMPACT_ATOMS: atom_id res chain seq x y z
N ILE A 1 -23.12 16.35 -3.93
CA ILE A 1 -24.15 15.33 -3.65
C ILE A 1 -23.64 14.54 -2.47
N ASP A 2 -24.12 14.84 -1.27
CA ASP A 2 -23.78 14.07 -0.09
C ASP A 2 -24.60 12.78 -0.11
N ARG A 3 -23.95 11.66 -0.44
CA ARG A 3 -24.52 10.34 -0.18
C ARG A 3 -24.30 10.03 1.29
N ALA A 4 -25.37 9.73 2.02
CA ALA A 4 -25.25 9.02 3.28
C ALA A 4 -24.59 7.67 3.04
N LEU A 5 -23.79 7.17 3.99
CA LEU A 5 -23.36 5.78 4.01
C LEU A 5 -24.59 4.89 4.19
N LEU A 6 -24.77 3.91 3.31
CA LEU A 6 -25.73 2.82 3.52
C LEU A 6 -25.01 1.59 4.11
N GLU A 7 -25.81 0.72 4.71
CA GLU A 7 -25.39 -0.54 5.30
C GLU A 7 -24.73 -1.43 4.22
N GLY A 8 -23.48 -1.81 4.43
CA GLY A 8 -22.68 -2.58 3.46
C GLY A 8 -21.97 -1.79 2.35
N ASP A 9 -22.16 -0.46 2.21
CA ASP A 9 -21.33 0.32 1.28
C ASP A 9 -19.87 0.41 1.79
N GLN A 10 -18.89 0.03 0.97
CA GLN A 10 -17.46 0.18 1.27
C GLN A 10 -16.84 1.44 0.62
N PHE A 11 -16.04 2.19 1.38
CA PHE A 11 -15.36 3.41 0.94
C PHE A 11 -13.85 3.29 1.09
N LEU A 12 -13.10 3.42 -0.01
CA LEU A 12 -11.65 3.57 0.05
C LEU A 12 -11.33 4.91 0.72
N ILE A 13 -10.72 4.81 1.91
CA ILE A 13 -10.31 5.96 2.74
C ILE A 13 -8.89 6.41 2.36
N THR A 14 -7.97 5.46 2.22
CA THR A 14 -6.61 5.71 1.76
C THR A 14 -6.01 4.46 1.13
N GLU A 15 -5.08 4.65 0.21
CA GLU A 15 -4.19 3.60 -0.29
C GLU A 15 -2.72 4.00 -0.14
N VAL A 16 -1.84 3.02 0.06
CA VAL A 16 -0.39 3.16 -0.01
C VAL A 16 0.14 2.21 -1.07
N ARG A 17 0.68 2.78 -2.16
CA ARG A 17 1.30 2.05 -3.26
C ARG A 17 2.82 2.09 -3.10
N ILE A 18 3.46 0.99 -3.47
CA ILE A 18 4.90 0.92 -3.68
C ILE A 18 5.13 0.78 -5.18
N VAL A 19 5.73 1.82 -5.76
CA VAL A 19 5.86 1.98 -7.21
C VAL A 19 7.34 2.03 -7.56
N GLY A 20 7.79 1.04 -8.31
CA GLY A 20 9.11 1.08 -8.93
C GLY A 20 9.07 1.87 -10.24
N LYS A 21 10.10 2.68 -10.49
CA LYS A 21 10.25 3.45 -11.73
C LYS A 21 11.67 3.36 -12.27
N GLN A 22 11.81 3.62 -13.57
CA GLN A 22 13.09 4.02 -14.15
C GLN A 22 13.24 5.54 -14.06
N GLU A 23 14.42 6.00 -13.67
CA GLU A 23 14.80 7.42 -13.62
C GLU A 23 16.09 7.64 -14.43
N GLN A 24 16.44 8.91 -14.67
CA GLN A 24 17.76 9.27 -15.19
C GLN A 24 18.58 9.95 -14.09
N PHE A 25 19.67 9.31 -13.67
CA PHE A 25 20.64 9.89 -12.76
C PHE A 25 21.96 10.14 -13.50
N LYS A 26 22.37 11.41 -13.61
CA LYS A 26 23.59 11.82 -14.33
C LYS A 26 23.70 11.27 -15.77
N GLY A 27 22.57 11.16 -16.47
CA GLY A 27 22.48 10.63 -17.84
C GLY A 27 22.54 9.10 -17.95
N GLN A 28 22.59 8.38 -16.83
CA GLN A 28 22.47 6.91 -16.78
C GLN A 28 21.09 6.49 -16.27
N ALA A 29 20.61 5.32 -16.70
CA ALA A 29 19.38 4.74 -16.19
C ALA A 29 19.55 4.28 -14.73
N ALA A 30 18.80 4.90 -13.83
CA ALA A 30 18.66 4.51 -12.44
C ALA A 30 17.26 3.91 -12.21
N TYR A 31 17.04 3.30 -11.06
CA TYR A 31 15.74 2.78 -10.66
C TYR A 31 15.41 3.19 -9.23
N SER A 32 14.21 3.71 -9.03
CA SER A 32 13.71 4.17 -7.73
C SER A 32 12.54 3.31 -7.26
N LEU A 33 12.27 3.39 -5.96
CA LEU A 33 11.14 2.74 -5.29
C LEU A 33 10.43 3.80 -4.46
N GLU A 34 9.30 4.29 -4.96
CA GLU A 34 8.50 5.33 -4.33
C GLU A 34 7.38 4.73 -3.48
N PHE A 35 7.14 5.32 -2.31
CA PHE A 35 5.89 5.16 -1.57
C PHE A 35 4.93 6.27 -2.00
N GLN A 36 3.84 5.92 -2.68
CA GLN A 36 2.82 6.84 -3.14
C GLN A 36 1.53 6.58 -2.34
N ALA A 37 1.17 7.52 -1.46
CA ALA A 37 -0.14 7.51 -0.82
C ALA A 37 -1.15 8.29 -1.66
N ALA A 38 -2.35 7.72 -1.88
CA ALA A 38 -3.46 8.45 -2.47
C ALA A 38 -4.59 8.63 -1.46
N VAL A 39 -5.10 9.85 -1.42
CA VAL A 39 -6.13 10.34 -0.50
C VAL A 39 -7.07 11.24 -1.30
N ARG A 40 -8.35 11.32 -0.91
CA ARG A 40 -9.27 12.30 -1.48
C ARG A 40 -8.82 13.70 -1.05
N LYS A 41 -8.46 14.54 -2.03
CA LYS A 41 -7.75 15.82 -1.79
C LYS A 41 -8.57 16.84 -1.00
N GLU A 42 -9.90 16.71 -0.99
CA GLU A 42 -10.79 17.67 -0.32
C GLU A 42 -10.61 17.76 1.21
N ARG A 43 -10.18 16.68 1.89
CA ARG A 43 -9.93 16.66 3.35
C ARG A 43 -8.83 15.66 3.72
N ILE A 44 -7.62 16.17 3.97
CA ILE A 44 -6.52 15.39 4.58
C ILE A 44 -6.17 16.03 5.94
N ASP A 45 -6.95 15.67 6.96
CA ASP A 45 -6.73 16.11 8.34
C ASP A 45 -5.45 15.48 8.97
N PRO A 46 -4.96 15.99 10.12
CA PRO A 46 -3.73 15.48 10.74
C PRO A 46 -3.79 14.01 11.20
N TRP A 47 -4.97 13.48 11.54
CA TRP A 47 -5.14 12.06 11.89
C TRP A 47 -4.96 11.20 10.63
N MET A 48 -5.56 11.60 9.52
CA MET A 48 -5.36 10.95 8.21
C MET A 48 -3.89 10.94 7.79
N GLN A 49 -3.18 12.07 7.96
CA GLN A 49 -1.75 12.16 7.66
C GLN A 49 -0.91 11.18 8.50
N ASP A 50 -1.17 11.07 9.80
CA ASP A 50 -0.46 10.13 10.66
C ASP A 50 -0.82 8.66 10.36
N LYS A 51 -2.09 8.36 10.00
CA LYS A 51 -2.49 7.03 9.51
C LYS A 51 -1.73 6.65 8.24
N ILE A 52 -1.67 7.53 7.24
CA ILE A 52 -0.93 7.32 5.98
C ILE A 52 0.58 7.11 6.24
N ARG A 53 1.16 7.91 7.13
CA ARG A 53 2.56 7.80 7.54
C ARG A 53 2.83 6.44 8.20
N ARG A 54 1.96 5.99 9.10
CA ARG A 54 2.05 4.66 9.75
C ARG A 54 1.86 3.50 8.77
N LEU A 55 0.94 3.61 7.80
CA LEU A 55 0.76 2.59 6.76
C LEU A 55 2.01 2.50 5.86
N SER A 56 2.60 3.63 5.49
CA SER A 56 3.89 3.68 4.78
C SER A 56 5.02 3.06 5.61
N ASP A 57 5.11 3.39 6.90
CA ASP A 57 6.09 2.80 7.83
C ASP A 57 5.96 1.27 7.91
N ILE A 58 4.73 0.74 7.98
CA ILE A 58 4.44 -0.71 8.00
C ILE A 58 4.91 -1.34 6.69
N CYS A 59 4.44 -0.85 5.54
CA CYS A 59 4.81 -1.34 4.21
C CYS A 59 6.33 -1.35 3.99
N ASN A 60 7.05 -0.35 4.49
CA ASN A 60 8.49 -0.26 4.40
C ASN A 60 9.20 -1.32 5.26
N LYS A 61 8.77 -1.51 6.52
CA LYS A 61 9.36 -2.47 7.47
C LYS A 61 9.09 -3.94 7.11
N THR A 62 8.03 -4.20 6.34
CA THR A 62 7.54 -5.53 5.96
C THR A 62 7.82 -5.86 4.49
N VAL A 63 7.03 -5.32 3.56
CA VAL A 63 7.05 -5.63 2.12
C VAL A 63 8.31 -5.14 1.41
N MET A 64 8.98 -4.10 1.91
CA MET A 64 10.27 -3.64 1.37
C MET A 64 11.51 -4.16 2.10
N LYS A 65 11.34 -5.07 3.07
CA LYS A 65 12.42 -5.88 3.65
C LYS A 65 12.83 -7.02 2.69
N VAL A 66 13.24 -6.65 1.48
CA VAL A 66 13.79 -7.53 0.43
C VAL A 66 15.30 -7.69 0.57
N ASP A 67 15.82 -8.85 0.16
CA ASP A 67 17.27 -9.03 -0.03
C ASP A 67 17.74 -8.33 -1.32
N ASP A 68 19.06 -8.12 -1.44
CA ASP A 68 19.62 -7.42 -2.61
C ASP A 68 19.38 -8.20 -3.91
N ARG A 69 19.42 -9.54 -3.84
CA ARG A 69 19.08 -10.42 -4.97
C ARG A 69 17.65 -10.24 -5.47
N THR A 70 16.70 -9.89 -4.60
CA THR A 70 15.32 -9.57 -5.00
C THR A 70 15.21 -8.13 -5.47
N ARG A 71 16.00 -7.20 -4.93
CA ARG A 71 16.12 -5.83 -5.46
C ARG A 71 16.65 -5.81 -6.89
N ASP A 72 17.65 -6.63 -7.22
CA ASP A 72 18.18 -6.77 -8.59
C ASP A 72 17.14 -7.32 -9.58
N LYS A 73 16.31 -8.28 -9.16
CA LYS A 73 15.19 -8.78 -9.96
C LYS A 73 14.11 -7.71 -10.17
N ILE A 74 13.82 -6.90 -9.15
CA ILE A 74 12.91 -5.75 -9.26
C ILE A 74 13.45 -4.75 -10.29
N PHE A 75 14.73 -4.37 -10.21
CA PHE A 75 15.36 -3.48 -11.20
C PHE A 75 15.36 -4.07 -12.62
N THR A 76 15.51 -5.40 -12.74
CA THR A 76 15.39 -6.11 -14.02
C THR A 76 13.98 -5.99 -14.60
N LEU A 77 12.94 -6.22 -13.79
CA LEU A 77 11.55 -6.02 -14.21
C LEU A 77 11.24 -4.57 -14.60
N LEU A 78 11.76 -3.57 -13.89
CA LEU A 78 11.57 -2.15 -14.23
C LEU A 78 12.23 -1.78 -15.56
N LYS A 79 13.39 -2.38 -15.87
CA LYS A 79 14.06 -2.27 -17.17
C LYS A 79 13.26 -2.93 -18.30
N GLU A 80 12.72 -4.12 -18.04
CA GLU A 80 11.86 -4.85 -18.99
C GLU A 80 10.55 -4.10 -19.29
N ASN A 81 10.01 -3.39 -18.29
CA ASN A 81 8.81 -2.55 -18.40
C ASN A 81 9.04 -1.20 -19.13
N ARG A 82 10.18 -1.03 -19.81
CA ARG A 82 10.48 0.09 -20.74
C ARG A 82 10.34 1.51 -20.15
N GLY A 83 10.47 1.64 -18.84
CA GLY A 83 10.31 2.91 -18.12
C GLY A 83 8.89 3.24 -17.67
N GLU A 84 7.88 2.41 -18.00
CA GLU A 84 6.57 2.51 -17.37
C GLU A 84 6.65 2.09 -15.89
N ALA A 85 5.92 2.82 -15.03
CA ALA A 85 5.95 2.63 -13.59
C ALA A 85 5.23 1.34 -13.15
N VAL A 86 5.92 0.46 -12.41
CA VAL A 86 5.35 -0.80 -11.92
C VAL A 86 4.89 -0.64 -10.47
N CYS A 87 3.58 -0.76 -10.22
CA CYS A 87 3.06 -0.93 -8.88
C CYS A 87 3.39 -2.35 -8.38
N LEU A 88 4.43 -2.47 -7.55
CA LEU A 88 4.92 -3.73 -6.99
C LEU A 88 4.00 -4.24 -5.87
N TYR A 89 3.50 -3.31 -5.08
CA TYR A 89 2.58 -3.56 -3.97
C TYR A 89 1.59 -2.41 -3.82
N ARG A 90 0.39 -2.70 -3.33
CA ARG A 90 -0.62 -1.71 -2.95
C ARG A 90 -1.38 -2.23 -1.74
N LEU A 91 -1.44 -1.42 -0.69
CA LEU A 91 -2.25 -1.66 0.50
C LEU A 91 -3.41 -0.66 0.50
N GLU A 92 -4.64 -1.16 0.63
CA GLU A 92 -5.86 -0.36 0.61
C GLU A 92 -6.57 -0.46 1.95
N VAL A 93 -7.05 0.68 2.46
CA VAL A 93 -7.84 0.73 3.69
C VAL A 93 -9.25 1.21 3.34
N TRP A 94 -10.19 0.30 3.51
CA TRP A 94 -11.61 0.48 3.26
C TRP A 94 -12.37 0.64 4.58
N MET A 95 -13.47 1.37 4.53
CA MET A 95 -14.36 1.62 5.66
C MET A 95 -15.81 1.39 5.24
N SER A 96 -16.60 0.73 6.09
CA SER A 96 -18.05 0.58 5.96
C SER A 96 -18.74 0.78 7.31
N MET A 97 -20.06 0.96 7.29
CA MET A 97 -20.88 0.76 8.49
C MET A 97 -21.37 -0.68 8.54
N GLY A 98 -21.25 -1.31 9.71
CA GLY A 98 -21.94 -2.56 10.02
C GLY A 98 -23.29 -2.31 10.71
N ASP A 99 -24.08 -3.37 10.82
CA ASP A 99 -25.52 -3.44 11.16
C ASP A 99 -25.91 -2.81 12.53
N GLY A 100 -24.93 -2.42 13.34
CA GLY A 100 -25.11 -1.68 14.60
C GLY A 100 -24.74 -0.19 14.53
N GLY A 101 -24.52 0.37 13.33
CA GLY A 101 -23.95 1.71 13.13
C GLY A 101 -22.46 1.82 13.46
N SER A 102 -21.77 0.68 13.66
CA SER A 102 -20.36 0.63 14.00
C SER A 102 -19.46 0.77 12.76
N ILE A 103 -18.32 1.44 12.91
CA ILE A 103 -17.33 1.56 11.84
C ILE A 103 -16.54 0.26 11.74
N VAL A 104 -16.61 -0.38 10.57
CA VAL A 104 -15.82 -1.56 10.22
C VAL A 104 -14.67 -1.13 9.31
N TRP A 105 -13.45 -1.57 9.64
CA TRP A 105 -12.24 -1.35 8.85
C TRP A 105 -11.85 -2.63 8.13
N ASP A 106 -11.66 -2.55 6.82
CA ASP A 106 -11.17 -3.63 5.97
C ASP A 106 -9.84 -3.22 5.34
N VAL A 107 -8.92 -4.17 5.20
CA VAL A 107 -7.53 -3.94 4.78
C VAL A 107 -7.14 -4.97 3.74
N GLN A 108 -7.20 -4.52 2.49
CA GLN A 108 -6.97 -5.34 1.29
C GLN A 108 -5.60 -5.01 0.69
N ASP A 109 -5.03 -5.92 -0.09
CA ASP A 109 -3.78 -5.67 -0.80
C ASP A 109 -3.75 -6.26 -2.22
N TYR A 110 -2.82 -5.73 -3.00
CA TYR A 110 -2.43 -6.26 -4.30
C TYR A 110 -0.90 -6.38 -4.35
N ILE A 111 -0.41 -7.54 -4.81
CA ILE A 111 1.01 -7.83 -4.99
C ILE A 111 1.24 -8.13 -6.47
N HIS A 112 2.22 -7.47 -7.08
CA HIS A 112 2.52 -7.69 -8.49
C HIS A 112 2.92 -9.15 -8.76
N PRO A 113 2.31 -9.87 -9.73
CA PRO A 113 2.63 -11.28 -9.99
C PRO A 113 4.10 -11.54 -10.34
N GLY A 114 4.80 -10.55 -10.89
CA GLY A 114 6.26 -10.60 -11.07
C GLY A 114 7.00 -10.62 -9.72
N PHE A 115 6.63 -9.76 -8.78
CA PHE A 115 7.26 -9.66 -7.46
C PHE A 115 7.04 -10.94 -6.62
N VAL A 116 5.85 -11.54 -6.69
CA VAL A 116 5.55 -12.85 -6.06
C VAL A 116 6.54 -13.94 -6.49
N LYS A 117 6.88 -13.98 -7.79
CA LYS A 117 7.82 -14.95 -8.37
C LYS A 117 9.29 -14.70 -7.99
N MET A 118 9.64 -13.46 -7.66
CA MET A 118 11.04 -13.10 -7.35
C MET A 118 11.52 -13.67 -6.01
N ASP A 119 10.66 -13.65 -4.99
CA ASP A 119 11.01 -13.85 -3.58
C ASP A 119 10.50 -15.18 -3.02
N GLN A 120 10.28 -16.19 -3.87
CA GLN A 120 9.89 -17.57 -3.49
C GLN A 120 8.72 -17.66 -2.48
N GLY A 121 7.76 -16.73 -2.56
CA GLY A 121 6.62 -16.63 -1.64
C GLY A 121 6.90 -15.99 -0.28
N ALA A 122 8.15 -15.61 0.05
CA ALA A 122 8.44 -14.85 1.28
C ALA A 122 7.76 -13.47 1.26
N VAL A 123 7.63 -12.83 0.08
CA VAL A 123 6.87 -11.59 -0.11
C VAL A 123 5.38 -11.74 0.22
N LEU A 124 4.77 -12.91 -0.04
CA LEU A 124 3.38 -13.17 0.35
C LEU A 124 3.22 -13.16 1.87
N ARG A 125 4.20 -13.72 2.58
CA ARG A 125 4.25 -13.71 4.05
C ARG A 125 4.43 -12.30 4.59
N ARG A 126 5.36 -11.54 4.02
CA ARG A 126 5.64 -10.14 4.41
C ARG A 126 4.47 -9.20 4.09
N ALA A 127 3.67 -9.48 3.06
CA ALA A 127 2.42 -8.78 2.77
C ALA A 127 1.29 -9.16 3.76
N ASP A 128 1.18 -10.44 4.12
CA ASP A 128 0.24 -10.88 5.16
C ASP A 128 0.55 -10.28 6.55
N ASP A 129 1.82 -10.17 6.90
CA ASP A 129 2.29 -9.45 8.09
C ASP A 129 1.93 -7.95 8.00
N ALA A 130 2.12 -7.33 6.83
CA ALA A 130 1.76 -5.92 6.58
C ALA A 130 0.24 -5.67 6.75
N ARG A 131 -0.61 -6.54 6.18
CA ARG A 131 -2.07 -6.48 6.37
C ARG A 131 -2.43 -6.56 7.85
N LYS A 132 -1.89 -7.54 8.59
CA LYS A 132 -2.17 -7.71 10.02
C LYS A 132 -1.77 -6.50 10.86
N GLU A 133 -0.56 -5.96 10.65
CA GLU A 133 -0.11 -4.75 11.33
C GLU A 133 -1.01 -3.55 11.00
N ALA A 134 -1.41 -3.39 9.74
CA ALA A 134 -2.31 -2.32 9.30
C ALA A 134 -3.73 -2.46 9.89
N THR A 135 -4.33 -3.66 9.89
CA THR A 135 -5.64 -3.92 10.52
C THR A 135 -5.62 -3.59 12.01
N VAL A 136 -4.57 -4.01 12.74
CA VAL A 136 -4.39 -3.68 14.16
C VAL A 136 -4.15 -2.17 14.36
N MET A 137 -3.47 -1.49 13.44
CA MET A 137 -3.25 -0.05 13.49
C MET A 137 -4.53 0.76 13.23
N MET A 138 -5.41 0.29 12.34
CA MET A 138 -6.72 0.89 12.08
C MET A 138 -7.69 0.65 13.23
N GLY A 139 -7.91 -0.60 13.62
CA GLY A 139 -8.88 -0.99 14.66
C GLY A 139 -8.59 -0.47 16.08
N LYS A 140 -7.40 0.05 16.35
CA LYS A 140 -7.00 0.63 17.66
C LYS A 140 -7.71 1.93 18.06
N PHE A 141 -8.72 2.37 17.32
CA PHE A 141 -9.52 3.56 17.59
C PHE A 141 -11.04 3.27 17.54
N LEU A 142 -11.47 2.22 18.23
CA LEU A 142 -12.83 2.18 18.79
C LEU A 142 -12.89 3.17 19.96
N ILE A 143 -13.35 4.40 19.67
CA ILE A 143 -13.74 5.38 20.68
C ILE A 143 -15.25 5.22 20.87
N CYS A 144 -15.66 4.99 22.13
CA CYS A 144 -17.05 4.98 22.56
C CYS A 144 -17.55 6.40 22.86
#